data_AF-A0A2N5KIB4-F1
#
_entry.id   AF-A0A2N5KIB4-F1
#
_cell.length_a   1.000
_cell.length_b   1.000
_cell.length_c   1.000
_cell.angle_alpha   90.00
_cell.angle_beta   90.00
_cell.angle_gamma   90.00
#
_symmetry.space_group_name_H-M   'P 1'
#
loop_
_entity.id
_entity.type
_entity.pdbx_description
1 polymer ?
#
loop_
_entity_poly.entity_id
_entity_poly.type
_entity_poly.pdbx_seq_one_letter_code
_entity_poly.pdbx_strand_id
1 'polypeptide(L)' 'GAFVLIPRGVAHTFENAASSEARFLEVVAPGAFAGYFEEVLAALPAGGGPPDPATIAALYEKYDIVAADARED' A
#
# COMPACT_ATOMS: atom_id res chain seq x y z
N GLY A 1 -11.71 4.02 18.60
CA GLY A 1 -11.37 3.49 17.27
C GLY A 1 -12.35 4.02 16.25
N ALA A 2 -12.02 3.90 14.98
CA ALA A 2 -12.90 4.26 13.86
C ALA A 2 -12.85 3.13 12.81
N PHE A 3 -13.83 3.11 11.91
CA PHE A 3 -13.89 2.19 10.79
C PHE A 3 -14.11 2.99 9.51
N VAL A 4 -13.41 2.62 8.44
CA VAL A 4 -13.54 3.21 7.11
C VAL A 4 -13.80 2.08 6.13
N LEU A 5 -14.91 2.15 5.38
CA LEU A 5 -15.18 1.26 4.26
C LEU A 5 -14.70 1.92 2.98
N ILE A 6 -13.90 1.20 2.20
CA ILE A 6 -13.33 1.69 0.95
C ILE A 6 -13.79 0.78 -0.19
N PRO A 7 -14.78 1.22 -1.01
CA PRO A 7 -15.22 0.46 -2.17
C PRO A 7 -14.14 0.39 -3.26
N ARG A 8 -14.23 -0.61 -4.14
CA ARG A 8 -13.36 -0.70 -5.33
C ARG A 8 -13.47 0.56 -6.19
N GLY A 9 -12.34 1.01 -6.74
CA GLY A 9 -12.27 2.18 -7.60
C GLY A 9 -12.21 3.53 -6.87
N VAL A 10 -12.27 3.53 -5.54
CA VAL A 10 -12.09 4.75 -4.74
C VAL A 10 -10.61 4.92 -4.40
N ALA A 11 -10.01 6.02 -4.85
CA ALA A 11 -8.64 6.38 -4.47
C ALA A 11 -8.56 6.62 -2.96
N HIS A 12 -7.55 6.04 -2.31
CA HIS A 12 -7.38 6.14 -0.86
C HIS A 12 -5.93 5.92 -0.46
N THR A 13 -5.58 6.42 0.72
CA THR A 13 -4.33 6.14 1.43
C THR A 13 -4.55 6.47 2.91
N PHE A 14 -3.62 6.07 3.76
CA PHE A 14 -3.60 6.39 5.18
C PHE A 14 -2.21 6.87 5.59
N GLU A 15 -2.15 7.72 6.60
CA GLU A 15 -0.91 8.14 7.24
C GLU A 15 -1.08 8.12 8.75
N ASN A 16 0.01 7.83 9.46
CA ASN A 16 0.08 8.08 10.89
C ASN A 16 0.61 9.49 11.12
N ALA A 17 -0.30 10.46 11.29
CA ALA A 17 0.06 11.86 11.54
C ALA A 17 0.61 12.11 12.96
N ALA A 18 0.53 11.12 13.86
CA ALA A 18 1.06 11.25 15.22
C ALA A 18 2.55 10.87 15.29
N SER A 19 3.25 11.41 16.29
CA SER A 19 4.64 11.04 16.59
C SER A 19 4.78 9.70 17.32
N SER A 20 3.66 9.09 17.71
CA SER A 20 3.60 7.78 18.38
C SER A 20 3.10 6.70 17.42
N GLU A 21 3.44 5.43 17.71
CA GLU A 21 2.94 4.27 16.96
C GLU A 21 1.40 4.22 16.93
N ALA A 22 0.84 4.01 15.75
CA ALA A 22 -0.58 3.71 15.56
C ALA A 22 -0.77 2.22 15.28
N ARG A 23 -1.92 1.67 15.73
CA ARG A 23 -2.33 0.30 15.44
C ARG A 23 -3.67 0.31 14.72
N PHE A 24 -3.74 -0.40 13.59
CA PHE A 24 -4.97 -0.59 12.84
C PHE A 24 -4.96 -1.97 12.17
N LEU A 25 -6.12 -2.39 11.66
CA LEU A 25 -6.30 -3.62 10.91
C LEU A 25 -6.82 -3.27 9.53
N GLU A 26 -6.14 -3.72 8.48
CA GLU A 26 -6.59 -3.66 7.10
C GLU A 26 -7.12 -5.02 6.67
N VAL A 27 -8.26 -5.04 6.00
CA VAL A 27 -8.83 -6.25 5.40
C VAL A 27 -9.04 -5.97 3.92
N VAL A 28 -8.28 -6.65 3.07
CA VAL A 28 -8.38 -6.53 1.61
C VAL A 28 -8.97 -7.80 1.02
N ALA A 29 -9.91 -7.64 0.10
CA ALA A 29 -10.50 -8.73 -0.67
C ALA A 29 -10.46 -8.38 -2.17
N PRO A 30 -10.15 -9.32 -3.06
CA PRO A 30 -9.91 -10.76 -2.81
C PRO A 30 -8.54 -11.06 -2.16
N GLY A 31 -8.44 -12.20 -1.47
CA GLY A 31 -7.26 -12.57 -0.68
C GLY A 31 -5.95 -12.75 -1.46
N ALA A 32 -6.02 -12.84 -2.80
CA ALA A 32 -4.83 -12.86 -3.66
C ALA A 32 -3.93 -11.63 -3.46
N PHE A 33 -4.50 -10.50 -3.02
CA PHE A 33 -3.74 -9.28 -2.71
C PHE A 33 -2.70 -9.47 -1.59
N ALA A 34 -2.83 -10.48 -0.73
CA ALA A 34 -1.82 -10.74 0.31
C ALA A 34 -0.41 -10.94 -0.28
N GLY A 35 -0.29 -11.51 -1.49
CA GLY A 35 0.98 -11.71 -2.17
C GLY A 35 1.70 -10.40 -2.55
N TYR A 36 0.97 -9.29 -2.70
CA TYR A 36 1.57 -7.98 -2.96
C TYR A 36 2.55 -7.60 -1.85
N PHE A 37 2.15 -7.78 -0.58
CA PHE A 37 2.99 -7.43 0.56
C PHE A 37 4.24 -8.31 0.67
N GLU A 38 4.11 -9.61 0.37
CA GLU A 38 5.26 -10.54 0.36
C GLU A 38 6.27 -10.16 -0.71
N GLU A 39 5.81 -9.80 -1.91
CA GLU A 39 6.69 -9.41 -3.02
C GLU A 39 7.33 -8.03 -2.82
N VAL A 40 6.60 -7.06 -2.26
CA VAL A 40 7.19 -5.77 -1.86
C VAL A 40 8.28 -5.98 -0.81
N LEU A 41 8.04 -6.84 0.20
CA LEU A 41 9.03 -7.17 1.21
C LEU A 41 10.29 -7.80 0.59
N ALA A 42 10.12 -8.70 -0.39
CA ALA A 42 11.24 -9.31 -1.11
C ALA A 42 12.01 -8.31 -1.98
N ALA A 43 11.38 -7.22 -2.42
CA ALA A 43 11.99 -6.16 -3.20
C ALA A 43 12.71 -5.08 -2.36
N LEU A 44 12.59 -5.12 -1.02
CA LEU A 44 13.25 -4.14 -0.15
C LEU A 44 14.78 -4.29 -0.17
N PRO A 45 15.54 -3.20 -0.31
CA PRO A 45 16.99 -3.24 -0.18
C PRO A 45 17.42 -3.68 1.22
N ALA A 46 18.46 -4.49 1.33
CA ALA A 46 18.99 -4.95 2.61
C ALA A 46 19.45 -3.81 3.55
N GLY A 47 19.80 -2.64 3.00
CA GLY A 47 20.18 -1.44 3.74
C GLY A 47 19.02 -0.54 4.15
N GLY A 48 17.77 -0.93 3.87
CA GLY A 48 16.59 -0.09 4.01
C GLY A 48 16.42 0.91 2.87
N GLY A 49 15.38 1.74 2.98
CA GLY A 49 14.95 2.66 1.92
C GLY A 49 13.84 2.07 1.04
N PRO A 50 13.31 2.87 0.10
CA PRO A 50 12.25 2.41 -0.77
C PRO A 50 12.76 1.33 -1.75
N PRO A 51 11.90 0.41 -2.17
CA PRO A 51 12.19 -0.52 -3.26
C PRO A 51 12.37 0.24 -4.59
N ASP A 52 12.97 -0.43 -5.58
CA ASP A 52 13.14 0.11 -6.93
C ASP A 52 11.77 0.51 -7.54
N PRO A 53 11.60 1.76 -8.03
CA PRO A 53 10.34 2.22 -8.59
C PRO A 53 9.81 1.36 -9.75
N ALA A 54 10.69 0.82 -10.60
CA ALA A 54 10.26 -0.03 -11.71
C ALA A 54 9.69 -1.37 -11.20
N THR A 55 10.31 -1.93 -10.16
CA THR A 55 9.79 -3.10 -9.45
C THR A 55 8.40 -2.83 -8.85
N ILE A 56 8.20 -1.68 -8.19
CA ILE A 56 6.88 -1.31 -7.66
C ILE A 56 5.84 -1.14 -8.76
N ALA A 57 6.18 -0.49 -9.87
CA ALA A 57 5.26 -0.32 -11.00
C ALA A 57 4.80 -1.66 -11.57
N ALA A 58 5.70 -2.65 -11.68
CA ALA A 58 5.35 -4.00 -12.13
C ALA A 58 4.44 -4.73 -11.13
N LEU A 59 4.66 -4.54 -9.82
CA LEU A 59 3.78 -5.09 -8.79
C LEU A 59 2.40 -4.42 -8.81
N TYR A 60 2.33 -3.12 -9.08
CA TYR A 60 1.06 -2.40 -9.21
C TYR A 60 0.21 -2.98 -10.35
N GLU A 61 0.83 -3.18 -11.53
CA GLU A 61 0.17 -3.83 -12.66
C GLU A 61 -0.31 -5.24 -12.31
N LYS A 62 0.56 -6.05 -11.67
CA LYS A 62 0.23 -7.44 -11.29
C LYS A 62 -0.93 -7.54 -10.30
N TYR A 63 -1.06 -6.58 -9.39
CA TYR A 63 -2.03 -6.61 -8.28
C TYR A 63 -3.21 -5.65 -8.46
N ASP A 64 -3.46 -5.13 -9.66
CA ASP A 64 -4.58 -4.22 -9.98
C ASP A 64 -4.57 -2.94 -9.13
N ILE A 65 -3.38 -2.39 -8.88
CA ILE A 65 -3.19 -1.11 -8.17
C ILE A 65 -3.00 0.00 -9.20
N VAL A 66 -3.86 1.00 -9.14
CA VAL A 66 -3.70 2.25 -9.91
C VAL A 66 -3.14 3.31 -8.98
N ALA A 67 -1.98 3.85 -9.31
CA ALA A 67 -1.45 5.01 -8.61
C ALA A 67 -2.43 6.17 -8.80
N ALA A 68 -2.94 6.71 -7.69
CA ALA A 68 -3.63 7.97 -7.72
C ALA A 68 -2.65 9.09 -8.07
N ASP A 69 -3.14 10.15 -8.71
CA ASP A 69 -2.36 11.37 -8.87
C ASP A 69 -1.84 11.83 -7.50
N ALA A 70 -0.66 12.44 -7.50
CA ALA A 70 -0.12 13.05 -6.30
C ALA A 70 -1.18 14.01 -5.74
N ARG A 71 -1.40 13.97 -4.42
CA ARG A 71 -2.26 14.96 -3.77
C ARG A 71 -1.71 16.34 -4.12
N GLU A 72 -2.54 17.20 -4.69
CA GLU A 72 -2.31 18.64 -4.63
C GLU A 72 -2.51 19.04 -3.17
N ASP A 73 -1.43 19.55 -2.57
CA ASP A 73 -1.31 19.99 -1.19
C ASP A 73 -2.07 21.29 -0.89
#